data_AF-A0AAJ4CU82-F1
#
_entry.id   AF-A0AAJ4CU82-F1
#
_cell.length_a   1.000
_cell.length_b   1.000
_cell.length_c   1.000
_cell.angle_alpha   90.00
_cell.angle_beta   90.00
_cell.angle_gamma   90.00
#
_symmetry.space_group_name_H-M   'P 1'
#
loop_
_entity.id
_entity.type
_entity.pdbx_description
1 polymer ?
#
loop_
_entity_poly.entity_id
_entity_poly.type
_entity_poly.pdbx_seq_one_letter_code
_entity_poly.pdbx_strand_id
1 'polypeptide(L)'
;MRLVALAIAILLIALGLTGWRLSVMTHQRDEALRRVSTLTADVSSRDKALAQLDADIQASRKREAALRLLQNQASAQALHRETIIRRETDANPALRAWSAAALPADVIRLHSRPAFSNARDYLDWLSTRDKLPHSGKQPADAG
;
A
#
# COMPACT_ATOMS: atom_id res chain seq x y z
N MET A 1 -19.96 99.09 9.63
CA MET A 1 -18.63 98.63 9.16
C MET A 1 -17.96 97.68 10.17
N ARG A 2 -17.56 98.14 11.38
CA ARG A 2 -16.78 97.31 12.34
C ARG A 2 -17.47 96.03 12.85
N LEU A 3 -18.77 96.09 13.15
CA LEU A 3 -19.54 94.92 13.63
C LEU A 3 -19.71 93.84 12.55
N VAL A 4 -19.91 94.25 11.29
CA VAL A 4 -20.01 93.32 10.15
C VAL A 4 -18.67 92.63 9.90
N ALA A 5 -17.56 93.36 10.00
CA ALA A 5 -16.22 92.77 9.87
C ALA A 5 -15.92 91.74 10.98
N LEU A 6 -16.34 92.01 12.22
CA LEU A 6 -16.23 91.05 13.33
C LEU A 6 -17.07 89.79 13.11
N ALA A 7 -18.32 89.94 12.64
CA ALA A 7 -19.18 88.80 12.35
C ALA A 7 -18.59 87.89 11.25
N ILE A 8 -18.02 88.49 10.20
CA ILE A 8 -17.35 87.75 9.12
C ILE A 8 -16.09 87.05 9.66
N ALA A 9 -15.30 87.73 10.50
CA ALA A 9 -14.10 87.13 11.09
C ALA A 9 -14.44 85.90 11.95
N ILE A 10 -15.51 85.98 12.76
CA ILE A 10 -15.98 84.85 13.58
C ILE A 10 -16.47 83.70 12.69
N LEU A 11 -17.20 83.99 11.61
CA LEU A 11 -17.67 82.97 10.67
C LEU A 11 -16.48 82.23 10.01
N LEU A 12 -15.44 82.95 9.62
CA LEU A 12 -14.23 82.35 9.03
C LEU A 12 -13.48 81.47 10.02
N ILE A 13 -13.37 81.90 11.28
CA ILE A 13 -12.75 81.10 12.35
C ILE A 13 -13.58 79.83 12.61
N ALA A 14 -14.91 79.93 12.64
CA ALA A 14 -15.79 78.79 12.81
C ALA A 14 -15.67 77.78 11.64
N LEU A 15 -15.58 78.25 10.40
CA LEU A 15 -15.33 77.38 9.24
C LEU A 15 -13.94 76.71 9.29
N GLY A 16 -12.91 77.45 9.69
CA GLY A 16 -11.56 76.89 9.85
C GLY A 16 -11.52 75.77 10.90
N LEU A 17 -12.20 75.97 12.04
CA LEU A 17 -12.28 74.97 13.11
C LEU A 17 -13.09 73.73 12.70
N THR A 18 -14.20 73.89 11.99
CA THR A 18 -15.00 72.73 11.53
C THR A 18 -14.27 71.95 10.46
N GLY A 19 -13.59 72.61 9.52
CA GLY A 19 -12.74 71.97 8.52
C GLY A 19 -11.57 71.20 9.13
N TRP A 20 -10.89 71.80 10.11
CA TRP A 20 -9.80 71.14 10.84
C TRP A 20 -10.27 69.95 11.67
N ARG A 21 -11.43 70.06 12.33
CA ARG A 21 -12.02 68.94 13.07
C ARG A 21 -12.40 67.78 12.15
N LEU A 22 -12.90 68.08 10.96
CA LEU A 22 -13.27 67.06 9.97
C LEU A 22 -12.04 66.34 9.42
N SER A 23 -10.96 67.06 9.12
CA SER A 23 -9.72 66.47 8.61
C SER A 23 -9.03 65.57 9.65
N VAL A 24 -9.07 65.94 10.92
CA VAL A 24 -8.56 65.09 12.01
C VAL A 24 -9.39 63.81 12.16
N MET A 25 -10.71 63.87 11.98
CA MET A 25 -11.60 62.70 12.06
C MET A 25 -11.47 61.76 10.85
N THR A 26 -11.12 62.27 9.66
CA THR A 26 -10.91 61.42 8.46
C THR A 26 -9.69 60.52 8.59
N HIS A 27 -8.62 60.99 9.23
CA HIS A 27 -7.40 60.18 9.42
C HIS A 27 -7.66 58.88 10.20
N GLN A 28 -8.52 58.91 11.21
CA GLN A 28 -8.85 57.73 12.01
C GLN A 28 -9.64 56.68 11.22
N ARG A 29 -10.49 57.11 10.27
CA ARG A 29 -11.26 56.22 9.39
C ARG A 29 -10.37 55.54 8.37
N ASP A 30 -9.44 56.28 7.77
CA ASP A 30 -8.51 55.73 6.78
C ASP A 30 -7.59 54.68 7.39
N GLU A 31 -7.10 54.90 8.61
CA GLU A 31 -6.32 53.89 9.34
C GLU A 31 -7.15 52.65 9.70
N ALA A 32 -8.40 52.83 10.13
CA ALA A 32 -9.31 51.72 10.39
C ALA A 32 -9.59 50.90 9.13
N LEU A 33 -9.85 51.56 8.00
CA LEU A 33 -10.07 50.91 6.71
C LEU A 33 -8.82 50.16 6.21
N ARG A 34 -7.63 50.74 6.39
CA ARG A 34 -6.36 50.05 6.07
C ARG A 34 -6.12 48.83 6.95
N ARG A 35 -6.43 48.92 8.25
CA ARG A 35 -6.36 47.75 9.14
C ARG A 35 -7.33 46.66 8.74
N VAL A 36 -8.57 47.01 8.39
CA VAL A 36 -9.57 46.03 7.94
C VAL A 36 -9.18 45.41 6.60
N SER A 37 -8.66 46.19 5.65
CA SER A 37 -8.25 45.67 4.34
C SER A 37 -7.04 44.73 4.45
N THR A 38 -6.06 45.07 5.30
CA THR A 38 -4.90 44.21 5.56
C THR A 38 -5.30 42.92 6.28
N LEU A 39 -6.17 42.99 7.28
CA LEU A 39 -6.69 41.79 7.96
C LEU A 39 -7.49 40.91 7.00
N THR A 40 -8.34 41.51 6.17
CA THR A 40 -9.11 40.78 5.15
C THR A 40 -8.19 40.09 4.15
N ALA A 41 -7.11 40.75 3.72
CA ALA A 41 -6.13 40.16 2.82
C ALA A 41 -5.37 38.99 3.49
N ASP A 42 -4.98 39.13 4.76
CA ASP A 42 -4.33 38.05 5.52
C ASP A 42 -5.27 36.86 5.69
N VAL A 43 -6.52 37.08 6.09
CA VAL A 43 -7.54 36.03 6.21
C VAL A 43 -7.76 35.34 4.87
N SER A 44 -7.92 36.09 3.78
CA SER A 44 -8.08 35.50 2.44
C SER A 44 -6.87 34.65 2.02
N SER A 45 -5.64 35.06 2.37
CA SER A 45 -4.44 34.26 2.13
C SER A 45 -4.46 32.97 2.94
N ARG A 46 -4.84 33.04 4.21
CA ARG A 46 -4.96 31.86 5.09
C ARG A 46 -6.05 30.92 4.61
N ASP A 47 -7.20 31.42 4.18
CA ASP A 47 -8.28 30.62 3.62
C ASP A 47 -7.83 29.87 2.37
N LYS A 48 -7.04 30.51 1.50
CA LYS A 48 -6.44 29.84 0.34
C LYS A 48 -5.47 28.74 0.76
N ALA A 49 -4.62 29.00 1.75
CA ALA A 49 -3.68 28.00 2.27
C ALA A 49 -4.42 26.83 2.93
N LEU A 50 -5.49 27.09 3.68
CA LEU A 50 -6.36 26.07 4.27
C LEU A 50 -7.07 25.25 3.19
N ALA A 51 -7.58 25.88 2.13
CA ALA A 51 -8.23 25.17 1.03
C ALA A 51 -7.24 24.26 0.29
N GLN A 52 -6.00 24.72 0.08
CA GLN A 52 -4.93 23.89 -0.50
C GLN A 52 -4.59 22.71 0.41
N LEU A 53 -4.42 22.96 1.71
CA LEU A 53 -4.11 21.92 2.68
C LEU A 53 -5.23 20.88 2.79
N ASP A 54 -6.49 21.31 2.76
CA ASP A 54 -7.63 20.39 2.77
C ASP A 54 -7.65 19.53 1.50
N ALA A 55 -7.43 20.14 0.32
CA ALA A 55 -7.32 19.39 -0.92
C ALA A 55 -6.20 18.33 -0.88
N ASP A 56 -5.04 18.68 -0.32
CA ASP A 56 -3.91 17.75 -0.14
C ASP A 56 -4.23 16.63 0.85
N ILE A 57 -4.89 16.94 1.97
CA ILE A 57 -5.34 15.94 2.95
C ILE A 57 -6.33 14.99 2.29
N GLN A 58 -7.30 15.49 1.52
CA GLN A 58 -8.27 14.64 0.83
C GLN A 58 -7.60 13.75 -0.22
N ALA A 59 -6.65 14.28 -0.99
CA ALA A 59 -5.87 13.50 -1.94
C ALA A 59 -5.04 12.42 -1.23
N SER A 60 -4.40 12.76 -0.11
CA SER A 60 -3.62 11.83 0.70
C SER A 60 -4.49 10.71 1.28
N ARG A 61 -5.65 11.05 1.85
CA ARG A 61 -6.62 10.07 2.37
C ARG A 61 -7.11 9.10 1.30
N LYS A 62 -7.35 9.58 0.08
CA LYS A 62 -7.72 8.71 -1.05
C LYS A 62 -6.60 7.74 -1.42
N ARG A 63 -5.35 8.22 -1.47
CA ARG A 63 -4.17 7.38 -1.76
C ARG A 63 -3.97 6.34 -0.66
N GLU A 64 -4.11 6.74 0.60
CA GLU A 64 -3.99 5.83 1.74
C GLU A 64 -5.09 4.76 1.73
N ALA A 65 -6.35 5.15 1.46
CA ALA A 65 -7.45 4.20 1.32
C ALA A 65 -7.23 3.20 0.18
N ALA A 66 -6.73 3.66 -0.97
CA ALA A 66 -6.37 2.80 -2.10
C ALA A 66 -5.24 1.83 -1.72
N LEU A 67 -4.21 2.30 -1.01
CA LEU A 67 -3.10 1.46 -0.55
C LEU A 67 -3.58 0.39 0.44
N ARG A 68 -4.44 0.76 1.39
CA ARG A 68 -5.04 -0.19 2.34
C ARG A 68 -5.88 -1.25 1.62
N LEU A 69 -6.62 -0.87 0.58
CA LEU A 69 -7.38 -1.83 -0.23
C LEU A 69 -6.45 -2.82 -0.95
N LEU A 70 -5.37 -2.33 -1.55
CA LEU A 70 -4.37 -3.18 -2.22
C LEU A 70 -3.68 -4.12 -1.23
N GLN A 71 -3.33 -3.63 -0.03
CA GLN A 71 -2.77 -4.47 1.03
C GLN A 71 -3.75 -5.56 1.45
N ASN A 72 -5.02 -5.22 1.70
CA ASN A 72 -6.04 -6.20 2.05
C ASN A 72 -6.22 -7.27 0.96
N GLN A 73 -6.22 -6.86 -0.31
CA GLN A 73 -6.30 -7.79 -1.44
C GLN A 73 -5.08 -8.72 -1.51
N ALA A 74 -3.87 -8.17 -1.34
CA ALA A 74 -2.64 -8.95 -1.31
C ALA A 74 -2.61 -9.94 -0.14
N SER A 75 -3.03 -9.51 1.06
CA SER A 75 -3.16 -10.38 2.23
C SER A 75 -4.18 -11.49 2.00
N ALA A 76 -5.34 -11.18 1.42
CA ALA A 76 -6.35 -12.18 1.08
C ALA A 76 -5.82 -13.22 0.07
N GLN A 77 -5.09 -12.77 -0.95
CA GLN A 77 -4.44 -13.67 -1.91
C GLN A 77 -3.34 -14.53 -1.26
N ALA A 78 -2.56 -13.96 -0.35
CA ALA A 78 -1.53 -14.70 0.38
C ALA A 78 -2.16 -15.80 1.24
N LEU A 79 -3.21 -15.47 2.02
CA LEU A 79 -3.96 -16.45 2.82
C LEU A 79 -4.60 -17.54 1.96
N HIS A 80 -5.13 -17.17 0.80
CA HIS A 80 -5.70 -18.13 -0.15
C HIS A 80 -4.63 -19.11 -0.66
N ARG A 81 -3.44 -18.60 -1.04
CA ARG A 81 -2.31 -19.43 -1.46
C ARG A 81 -1.83 -20.35 -0.36
N GLU A 82 -1.72 -19.85 0.87
CA GLU A 82 -1.35 -20.67 2.03
C GLU A 82 -2.35 -21.80 2.25
N THR A 83 -3.65 -21.50 2.16
CA THR A 83 -4.71 -22.49 2.29
C THR A 83 -4.64 -23.56 1.20
N ILE A 84 -4.38 -23.17 -0.05
CA ILE A 84 -4.19 -24.12 -1.16
C ILE A 84 -2.97 -25.00 -0.91
N ILE A 85 -1.82 -24.41 -0.58
CA ILE A 85 -0.58 -25.17 -0.31
C ILE A 85 -0.81 -26.15 0.83
N ARG A 86 -1.48 -25.71 1.90
CA ARG A 86 -1.81 -26.57 3.04
C ARG A 86 -2.74 -27.70 2.62
N ARG A 87 -3.81 -27.41 1.87
CA ARG A 87 -4.71 -28.43 1.32
C ARG A 87 -3.98 -29.43 0.44
N GLU A 88 -3.15 -28.98 -0.49
CA GLU A 88 -2.39 -29.88 -1.37
C GLU A 88 -1.39 -30.71 -0.56
N THR A 89 -0.73 -30.12 0.42
CA THR A 89 0.20 -30.82 1.32
C THR A 89 -0.50 -31.87 2.19
N ASP A 90 -1.68 -31.52 2.73
CA ASP A 90 -2.52 -32.36 3.58
C ASP A 90 -3.34 -33.40 2.77
N ALA A 91 -3.55 -33.17 1.48
CA ALA A 91 -4.17 -34.12 0.55
C ALA A 91 -3.15 -35.09 -0.08
N ASN A 92 -1.84 -34.77 0.00
CA ASN A 92 -0.76 -35.66 -0.43
C ASN A 92 -0.04 -36.50 0.65
N PRO A 93 -0.58 -36.79 1.86
CA PRO A 93 0.08 -37.70 2.78
C PRO A 93 0.16 -39.10 2.19
N ALA A 94 -0.75 -39.47 1.28
CA ALA A 94 -0.68 -40.69 0.50
C ALA A 94 0.57 -40.73 -0.39
N LEU A 95 0.89 -39.65 -1.11
CA LEU A 95 2.12 -39.58 -1.93
C LEU A 95 3.37 -39.57 -1.05
N ARG A 96 3.32 -38.88 0.10
CA ARG A 96 4.42 -38.87 1.07
C ARG A 96 4.67 -40.26 1.63
N ALA A 97 3.61 -40.96 2.05
CA ALA A 97 3.67 -42.34 2.52
C ALA A 97 4.15 -43.30 1.42
N TRP A 98 3.70 -43.13 0.18
CA TRP A 98 4.19 -43.90 -0.96
C TRP A 98 5.68 -43.68 -1.23
N SER A 99 6.15 -42.43 -1.19
CA SER A 99 7.57 -42.11 -1.40
C SER A 99 8.47 -42.59 -0.26
N ALA A 100 7.94 -42.64 0.96
CA ALA A 100 8.65 -43.14 2.13
C ALA A 100 8.60 -44.67 2.26
N ALA A 101 7.70 -45.33 1.53
CA ALA A 101 7.62 -46.78 1.50
C ALA A 101 8.89 -47.36 0.87
N ALA A 102 9.40 -48.45 1.46
CA ALA A 102 10.54 -49.15 0.90
C ALA A 102 10.21 -49.67 -0.50
N LEU A 103 11.15 -49.53 -1.44
CA LEU A 103 10.95 -50.01 -2.81
C LEU A 103 10.73 -51.54 -2.79
N PRO A 104 9.79 -52.06 -3.61
CA PRO A 104 9.61 -53.50 -3.73
C PRO A 104 10.91 -54.19 -4.15
N ALA A 105 11.16 -55.38 -3.59
CA ALA A 105 12.38 -56.15 -3.84
C ALA A 105 12.63 -56.39 -5.34
N ASP A 106 11.58 -56.52 -6.15
CA ASP A 106 11.69 -56.69 -7.59
C ASP A 106 12.22 -55.44 -8.30
N VAL A 107 11.81 -54.24 -7.87
CA VAL A 107 12.31 -52.96 -8.40
C VAL A 107 13.76 -52.74 -7.97
N ILE A 108 14.08 -53.06 -6.71
CA ILE A 108 15.46 -53.05 -6.21
C ILE A 108 16.31 -54.00 -7.04
N ARG A 109 15.89 -55.26 -7.24
CA ARG A 109 16.60 -56.26 -8.05
C ARG A 109 16.76 -55.83 -9.50
N LEU A 110 15.81 -55.06 -10.04
CA LEU A 110 15.93 -54.46 -11.37
C LEU A 110 16.97 -53.33 -11.39
N HIS A 111 17.06 -52.50 -10.36
CA HIS A 111 18.09 -51.45 -10.32
C HIS A 111 19.47 -51.95 -9.90
N SER A 112 19.55 -53.09 -9.21
CA SER A 112 20.79 -53.75 -8.80
C SER A 112 21.59 -54.21 -10.03
N ARG A 113 22.61 -53.42 -10.38
CA ARG A 113 23.56 -53.77 -11.44
C ARG A 113 24.83 -54.40 -10.83
N PRO A 114 25.20 -55.63 -11.22
CA PRO A 114 26.50 -56.20 -10.88
C PRO A 114 27.66 -55.39 -11.50
N ALA A 115 28.82 -55.37 -10.86
CA ALA A 115 30.03 -54.89 -11.51
C ALA A 115 30.47 -55.92 -12.58
N PHE A 116 30.74 -55.46 -13.80
CA PHE A 116 31.17 -56.31 -14.91
C PHE A 116 32.64 -56.05 -15.23
N SER A 117 33.43 -57.12 -15.35
CA SER A 117 34.86 -57.03 -15.66
C SER A 117 35.15 -56.93 -17.17
N ASN A 118 34.19 -57.34 -18.02
CA ASN A 118 34.32 -57.25 -19.48
C ASN A 118 32.93 -57.07 -20.16
N ALA A 119 32.93 -56.72 -21.45
CA ALA A 119 31.71 -56.44 -22.22
C ALA A 119 30.87 -57.70 -22.55
N ARG A 120 31.48 -58.88 -22.58
CA ARG A 120 30.78 -60.15 -22.86
C ARG A 120 29.92 -60.56 -21.67
N ASP A 121 30.44 -60.42 -20.46
CA ASP A 121 29.72 -60.68 -19.21
C ASP A 121 28.50 -59.75 -19.06
N TYR A 122 28.63 -58.51 -19.54
CA TYR A 122 27.51 -57.56 -19.59
C TYR A 122 26.40 -58.03 -20.54
N LEU A 123 26.75 -58.48 -21.75
CA LEU A 123 25.78 -58.94 -22.74
C LEU A 123 25.09 -60.24 -22.31
N ASP A 124 25.81 -61.15 -21.64
CA ASP A 124 25.26 -62.40 -21.10
C ASP A 124 24.25 -62.14 -19.96
N TRP A 125 24.60 -61.23 -19.04
CA TRP A 125 23.70 -60.78 -17.99
C TRP A 125 22.44 -60.12 -18.55
N LEU A 126 22.57 -59.22 -19.54
CA LEU A 126 21.44 -58.54 -20.17
C LEU A 126 20.49 -59.53 -20.86
N SER A 127 21.05 -60.52 -21.56
CA SER A 127 20.28 -61.54 -22.29
C SER A 127 19.52 -62.49 -21.35
N THR A 128 20.06 -62.74 -20.16
CA THR A 128 19.39 -63.57 -19.13
C THR A 128 18.29 -62.81 -18.39
N ARG A 129 18.37 -61.47 -18.39
CA ARG A 129 17.51 -60.59 -17.59
C ARG A 129 16.07 -60.47 -18.06
N ASP A 130 15.78 -60.78 -19.33
CA ASP A 130 14.43 -60.74 -19.91
C ASP A 130 13.51 -61.85 -19.35
N LYS A 131 14.08 -62.82 -18.62
CA LYS A 131 13.34 -63.90 -17.96
C LYS A 131 13.01 -63.54 -16.51
N LEU A 132 12.22 -62.49 -16.30
CA LEU A 132 11.66 -62.20 -14.98
C LEU A 132 10.48 -63.15 -14.68
N PRO A 133 10.46 -63.87 -13.54
CA PRO A 133 9.30 -64.67 -13.14
C PRO A 133 8.09 -63.76 -12.89
N HIS A 134 6.89 -64.22 -13.26
CA HIS A 134 5.63 -63.54 -13.02
C HIS A 134 5.41 -63.33 -11.50
N SER A 135 5.25 -62.09 -11.06
CA SER A 135 5.00 -61.74 -9.66
C SER A 135 3.62 -62.22 -9.24
N GLY A 136 3.55 -63.31 -8.47
CA GLY A 136 2.24 -63.83 -8.02
C GLY A 136 2.24 -65.04 -7.09
N LYS A 137 3.35 -65.42 -6.44
CA LYS A 137 3.32 -66.44 -5.39
C LYS A 137 4.11 -65.99 -4.18
N GLN A 138 3.37 -65.48 -3.20
CA GLN A 138 3.82 -65.37 -1.81
C GLN A 138 4.22 -66.78 -1.32
N PRO A 139 5.39 -66.95 -0.70
CA PRO A 139 5.77 -68.25 -0.15
C PRO A 139 4.78 -68.58 0.97
N ALA A 140 4.10 -69.72 0.84
CA ALA A 140 3.28 -70.27 1.91
C ALA A 140 4.19 -70.57 3.10
N ASP A 141 3.84 -70.02 4.26
CA ASP A 141 4.45 -70.34 5.54
C ASP A 141 4.45 -71.87 5.73
N ALA A 142 5.65 -72.44 5.85
CA ALA A 142 5.83 -73.79 6.36
C ALA A 142 5.83 -73.71 7.88
N GLY A 143 4.65 -73.93 8.47
CA GLY A 143 4.49 -74.37 9.86
C GLY A 143 4.57 -75.88 9.96
#